data_AF-A0A3D5ZSY7-F1
#
_entry.id   AF-A0A3D5ZSY7-F1
#
_cell.length_a   1.000
_cell.length_b   1.000
_cell.length_c   1.000
_cell.angle_alpha   90.00
_cell.angle_beta   90.00
_cell.angle_gamma   90.00
#
_symmetry.space_group_name_H-M   'P 1'
#
loop_
_entity.id
_entity.type
_entity.pdbx_description
1 polymer ?
#
loop_
_entity_poly.entity_id
_entity_poly.type
_entity_poly.pdbx_seq_one_letter_code
_entity_poly.pdbx_strand_id
1 'polypeptide(L)'
;MIIAKSEQTFVKRGYQMLHYEKTAFYVYPKLKAMIKGIDETFIRKIYDSKSDTSPALYQCETLLKITDIKQNLLFLKAADEKVYNELSDEKKELLSYKYFRLGKGGALPLHGKSVRSYYRRQIRLAKEIKELLSGFGVTEDWFEKNLLTVPFIREEQKKVELRERLIGIEEEKENLAAKNGESDYYNLDNVYAGDDGVPFFTGFSSEDEKSFGTDSDPERLEKRNLFAAAEMLKIEEAKEKAKASAEINGSFADNCDELTNL
;
A
#
# COMPACT_ATOMS: atom_id res chain seq x y z
N MET A 1 20.95 19.68 20.56
CA MET A 1 20.22 19.40 19.31
C MET A 1 19.47 18.10 19.52
N ILE A 2 18.23 18.22 20.01
CA ILE A 2 17.41 17.09 20.44
C ILE A 2 16.65 16.61 19.20
N ILE A 3 17.11 15.53 18.59
CA ILE A 3 16.33 14.83 17.57
C ILE A 3 15.30 14.02 18.36
N ALA A 4 14.12 14.60 18.51
CA ALA A 4 12.94 13.87 18.95
C ALA A 4 12.71 12.75 17.94
N LYS A 5 13.09 11.52 18.32
CA LYS A 5 12.50 10.32 17.76
C LYS A 5 11.00 10.49 17.93
N SER A 6 10.29 10.64 16.83
CA SER A 6 8.84 10.51 16.77
C SER A 6 8.50 9.09 17.20
N GLU A 7 8.40 8.89 18.50
CA GLU A 7 7.69 7.78 19.11
C GLU A 7 6.28 7.85 18.56
N GLN A 8 6.04 7.03 17.54
CA GLN A 8 4.73 6.66 17.08
C GLN A 8 3.99 6.08 18.28
N THR A 9 3.21 6.92 18.94
CA THR A 9 2.20 6.52 19.91
C THR A 9 1.08 5.81 19.17
N PHE A 10 1.34 4.59 18.70
CA PHE A 10 0.32 3.67 18.20
C PHE A 10 -0.27 2.92 19.40
N VAL A 11 -1.28 3.54 19.97
CA VAL A 11 -2.09 3.04 21.09
C VAL A 11 -2.68 1.67 20.73
N LYS A 12 -2.35 0.64 21.54
CA LYS A 12 -3.02 -0.66 21.70
C LYS A 12 -3.83 -1.18 20.48
N ARG A 13 -3.14 -1.54 19.40
CA ARG A 13 -3.73 -2.38 18.35
C ARG A 13 -3.03 -3.74 18.33
N GLY A 14 -3.80 -4.80 18.14
CA GLY A 14 -3.22 -6.12 17.86
C GLY A 14 -2.20 -6.00 16.72
N TYR A 15 -1.19 -6.86 16.72
CA TYR A 15 -0.09 -6.82 15.76
C TYR A 15 -0.57 -6.53 14.33
N GLN A 16 -0.09 -5.41 13.79
CA GLN A 16 -0.30 -4.97 12.41
C GLN A 16 0.99 -5.27 11.66
N MET A 17 0.88 -5.95 10.52
CA MET A 17 2.05 -6.18 9.66
C MET A 17 2.69 -4.84 9.28
N LEU A 18 4.02 -4.86 9.20
CA LEU A 18 4.81 -3.75 8.70
C LEU A 18 4.60 -3.57 7.19
N HIS A 19 4.94 -2.39 6.66
CA HIS A 19 4.70 -2.08 5.24
C HIS A 19 5.49 -2.99 4.30
N TYR A 20 6.73 -3.36 4.65
CA TYR A 20 7.56 -4.25 3.82
C TYR A 20 6.98 -5.66 3.72
N GLU A 21 6.46 -6.20 4.84
CA GLU A 21 5.85 -7.53 4.90
C GLU A 21 4.63 -7.61 3.96
N LYS A 22 3.77 -6.58 4.00
CA LYS A 22 2.61 -6.48 3.10
C LYS A 22 3.06 -6.37 1.64
N THR A 23 4.07 -5.55 1.37
CA THR A 23 4.62 -5.34 0.02
C THR A 23 5.15 -6.64 -0.57
N ALA A 24 5.88 -7.44 0.21
CA ALA A 24 6.39 -8.75 -0.23
C ALA A 24 5.26 -9.63 -0.80
N PHE A 25 4.17 -9.81 -0.07
CA PHE A 25 3.04 -10.62 -0.55
C PHE A 25 2.23 -9.99 -1.68
N TYR A 26 2.11 -8.66 -1.73
CA TYR A 26 1.45 -8.00 -2.88
C TYR A 26 2.24 -8.16 -4.18
N VAL A 27 3.57 -8.20 -4.06
CA VAL A 27 4.48 -8.36 -5.18
C VAL A 27 4.60 -9.82 -5.61
N TYR A 28 4.42 -10.77 -4.68
CA TYR A 28 4.60 -12.20 -4.91
C TYR A 28 3.98 -12.76 -6.21
N PRO A 29 2.68 -12.52 -6.53
CA PRO A 29 2.09 -13.01 -7.77
C PRO A 29 2.77 -12.46 -9.03
N LYS A 30 3.35 -11.27 -8.94
CA LYS A 30 4.00 -10.55 -10.04
C LYS A 30 5.50 -10.87 -10.15
N LEU A 31 6.12 -11.49 -9.15
CA LEU A 31 7.57 -11.77 -9.12
C LEU A 31 8.05 -12.57 -10.32
N LYS A 32 7.28 -13.58 -10.75
CA LYS A 32 7.64 -14.40 -11.92
C LYS A 32 7.78 -13.56 -13.19
N ALA A 33 6.83 -12.65 -13.42
CA ALA A 33 6.85 -11.76 -14.58
C ALA A 33 8.01 -10.76 -14.49
N MET A 34 8.30 -10.22 -13.30
CA MET A 34 9.44 -9.31 -13.10
C MET A 34 10.78 -9.98 -13.36
N ILE A 35 10.99 -11.20 -12.85
CA ILE A 35 12.21 -11.95 -13.08
C ILE A 35 12.42 -12.18 -14.58
N LYS A 36 11.35 -12.54 -15.31
CA LYS A 36 11.40 -12.69 -16.77
C LYS A 36 11.75 -11.38 -17.48
N GLY A 37 11.14 -10.25 -17.09
CA GLY A 37 11.46 -8.94 -17.67
C GLY A 37 12.91 -8.49 -17.41
N ILE A 38 13.48 -8.89 -16.27
CA ILE A 38 14.90 -8.66 -15.97
C ILE A 38 15.79 -9.51 -16.87
N ASP A 39 15.44 -10.77 -17.11
CA ASP A 39 16.18 -11.63 -18.04
C ASP A 39 16.17 -11.07 -19.47
N GLU A 40 15.03 -10.58 -19.93
CA GLU A 40 14.92 -9.91 -21.23
C GLU A 40 15.77 -8.64 -21.29
N THR A 41 15.79 -7.84 -20.22
CA THR A 41 16.61 -6.62 -20.10
C THR A 41 18.11 -6.96 -20.11
N PHE A 42 18.50 -8.01 -19.40
CA PHE A 42 19.88 -8.50 -19.35
C PHE A 42 20.35 -8.93 -20.74
N ILE A 43 19.56 -9.75 -21.44
CA ILE A 43 19.85 -10.21 -22.80
C ILE A 43 19.96 -9.01 -23.75
N ARG A 44 19.02 -8.06 -23.69
CA ARG A 44 19.06 -6.84 -24.50
C ARG A 44 20.33 -6.06 -24.27
N LYS A 45 20.77 -5.89 -23.02
CA LYS A 45 22.02 -5.18 -22.70
C LYS A 45 23.27 -5.90 -23.20
N ILE A 46 23.28 -7.22 -23.22
CA ILE A 46 24.37 -7.97 -23.87
C ILE A 46 24.42 -7.67 -25.37
N TYR A 47 23.29 -7.64 -26.05
CA TYR A 47 23.27 -7.33 -27.49
C TYR A 47 23.68 -5.88 -27.77
N ASP A 48 23.16 -4.93 -27.00
CA ASP A 48 23.48 -3.51 -27.13
C ASP A 48 24.97 -3.25 -26.89
N SER A 49 25.63 -4.02 -26.01
CA SER A 49 27.06 -3.85 -25.71
C SER A 49 27.98 -3.99 -26.92
N LYS A 50 27.52 -4.62 -28.01
CA LYS A 50 28.29 -4.77 -29.25
C LYS A 50 28.35 -3.49 -30.08
N SER A 51 27.34 -2.63 -29.97
CA SER A 51 27.24 -1.37 -30.70
C SER A 51 27.51 -0.16 -29.81
N ASP A 52 27.51 -0.34 -28.49
CA ASP A 52 27.81 0.70 -27.52
C ASP A 52 29.30 1.05 -27.53
N THR A 53 29.61 2.34 -27.44
CA THR A 53 30.99 2.88 -27.44
C THR A 53 31.50 3.17 -26.03
N SER A 54 30.68 2.93 -25.02
CA SER A 54 31.07 3.12 -23.62
C SER A 54 32.06 2.05 -23.14
N PRO A 55 32.82 2.32 -22.06
CA PRO A 55 33.86 1.42 -21.58
C PRO A 55 33.32 0.04 -21.20
N ALA A 56 34.06 -1.02 -21.56
CA ALA A 56 33.68 -2.40 -21.24
C ALA A 56 33.43 -2.63 -19.75
N LEU A 57 34.23 -2.00 -18.88
CA LEU A 57 34.07 -2.08 -17.42
C LEU A 57 32.68 -1.59 -16.97
N TYR A 58 32.22 -0.46 -17.52
CA TYR A 58 30.92 0.11 -17.18
C TYR A 58 29.76 -0.80 -17.60
N GLN A 59 29.88 -1.45 -18.76
CA GLN A 59 28.90 -2.43 -19.23
C GLN A 59 28.85 -3.65 -18.31
N CYS A 60 30.02 -4.17 -17.90
CA CYS A 60 30.10 -5.27 -16.93
C CYS A 60 29.46 -4.91 -15.58
N GLU A 61 29.76 -3.73 -15.03
CA GLU A 61 29.14 -3.26 -13.78
C GLU A 61 27.63 -3.14 -13.88
N THR A 62 27.11 -2.69 -15.03
CA THR A 62 25.67 -2.59 -15.27
C THR A 62 25.02 -3.97 -15.30
N LEU A 63 25.63 -4.94 -16.00
CA LEU A 63 25.14 -6.31 -16.05
C LEU A 63 25.18 -7.00 -14.68
N LEU A 64 26.21 -6.72 -13.86
CA LEU A 64 26.28 -7.21 -12.47
C LEU A 64 25.12 -6.66 -11.63
N LYS A 65 24.83 -5.35 -11.69
CA LYS A 65 23.70 -4.76 -10.98
C LYS A 65 22.35 -5.39 -11.37
N ILE A 66 22.15 -5.65 -12.65
CA ILE A 66 20.92 -6.33 -13.15
C ILE A 66 20.85 -7.75 -12.56
N THR A 67 21.98 -8.45 -12.51
CA THR A 67 22.08 -9.81 -11.95
C THR A 67 21.80 -9.82 -10.44
N ASP A 68 22.34 -8.87 -9.70
CA ASP A 68 22.11 -8.74 -8.25
C ASP A 68 20.63 -8.51 -7.94
N ILE A 69 19.97 -7.62 -8.70
CA ILE A 69 18.52 -7.40 -8.58
C ILE A 69 17.75 -8.70 -8.83
N LYS A 70 18.11 -9.45 -9.87
CA LYS A 70 17.48 -10.75 -10.17
C LYS A 70 17.63 -11.73 -9.01
N GLN A 71 18.84 -11.83 -8.44
CA GLN A 71 19.10 -12.73 -7.32
C GLN A 71 18.27 -12.36 -6.08
N ASN A 72 18.16 -11.06 -5.78
CA ASN A 72 17.33 -10.58 -4.67
C ASN A 72 15.84 -10.92 -4.86
N LEU A 73 15.31 -10.79 -6.08
CA LEU A 73 13.93 -11.16 -6.40
C LEU A 73 13.70 -12.67 -6.35
N LEU A 74 14.67 -13.46 -6.79
CA LEU A 74 14.63 -14.92 -6.67
C LEU A 74 14.64 -15.36 -5.20
N PHE A 75 15.47 -14.73 -4.38
CA PHE A 75 15.51 -14.98 -2.94
C PHE A 75 14.17 -14.65 -2.29
N LEU A 76 13.59 -13.47 -2.58
CA LEU A 76 12.26 -13.10 -2.08
C LEU A 76 11.20 -14.11 -2.50
N LYS A 77 11.17 -14.49 -3.78
CA LYS A 77 10.23 -15.49 -4.30
C LYS A 77 10.36 -16.83 -3.57
N ALA A 78 11.59 -17.28 -3.34
CA ALA A 78 11.84 -18.54 -2.63
C ALA A 78 11.44 -18.45 -1.15
N ALA A 79 11.66 -17.31 -0.49
CA ALA A 79 11.21 -17.07 0.87
C ALA A 79 9.68 -17.10 0.95
N ASP A 80 8.99 -16.36 0.09
CA ASP A 80 7.53 -16.33 0.03
C ASP A 80 6.93 -17.71 -0.30
N GLU A 81 7.54 -18.49 -1.20
CA GLU A 81 7.13 -19.87 -1.50
C GLU A 81 7.27 -20.78 -0.28
N LYS A 82 8.34 -20.66 0.50
CA LYS A 82 8.53 -21.43 1.74
C LYS A 82 7.51 -21.04 2.80
N VAL A 83 7.33 -19.74 3.04
CA VAL A 83 6.32 -19.23 3.97
C VAL A 83 4.94 -19.74 3.56
N TYR A 84 4.58 -19.63 2.28
CA TYR A 84 3.30 -20.10 1.77
C TYR A 84 3.11 -21.61 2.01
N ASN A 85 4.15 -22.42 1.79
CA ASN A 85 4.07 -23.87 1.94
C ASN A 85 3.94 -24.34 3.41
N GLU A 86 4.52 -23.61 4.36
CA GLU A 86 4.44 -23.91 5.79
C GLU A 86 3.07 -23.58 6.41
N LEU A 87 2.29 -22.72 5.76
CA LEU A 87 0.94 -22.38 6.20
C LEU A 87 -0.04 -23.54 5.97
N SER A 88 -0.99 -23.70 6.91
CA SER A 88 -2.12 -24.59 6.72
C SER A 88 -3.07 -24.09 5.63
N ASP A 89 -3.91 -24.97 5.08
CA ASP A 89 -4.80 -24.61 3.97
C ASP A 89 -5.79 -23.47 4.33
N GLU A 90 -6.33 -23.48 5.55
CA GLU A 90 -7.16 -22.37 6.05
C GLU A 90 -6.40 -21.03 6.04
N LYS A 91 -5.10 -21.03 6.37
CA LYS A 91 -4.27 -19.83 6.42
C LYS A 91 -3.86 -19.37 5.02
N LYS A 92 -3.58 -20.31 4.12
CA LYS A 92 -3.31 -20.03 2.69
C LYS A 92 -4.48 -19.32 2.04
N GLU A 93 -5.72 -19.74 2.33
CA GLU A 93 -6.92 -19.08 1.83
C GLU A 93 -7.11 -17.67 2.40
N LEU A 94 -6.84 -17.47 3.70
CA LEU A 94 -6.86 -16.15 4.33
C LEU A 94 -5.81 -15.20 3.72
N LEU A 95 -4.63 -15.72 3.40
CA LEU A 95 -3.54 -14.97 2.76
C LEU A 95 -3.89 -14.63 1.31
N SER A 96 -4.37 -15.61 0.55
CA SER A 96 -4.69 -15.45 -0.87
C SER A 96 -5.83 -14.46 -1.09
N TYR A 97 -6.86 -14.50 -0.22
CA TYR A 97 -7.96 -13.54 -0.23
C TYR A 97 -7.46 -12.11 0.03
N LYS A 98 -6.64 -11.91 1.07
CA LYS A 98 -6.25 -10.56 1.52
C LYS A 98 -5.16 -9.92 0.66
N TYR A 99 -4.12 -10.68 0.28
CA TYR A 99 -2.92 -10.13 -0.35
C TYR A 99 -2.80 -10.49 -1.83
N PHE A 100 -3.12 -11.74 -2.22
CA PHE A 100 -3.01 -12.13 -3.63
C PHE A 100 -4.21 -11.71 -4.47
N ARG A 101 -5.33 -11.34 -3.82
CA ARG A 101 -6.60 -10.96 -4.47
C ARG A 101 -7.06 -11.99 -5.52
N LEU A 102 -6.75 -13.27 -5.29
CA LEU A 102 -7.22 -14.37 -6.13
C LEU A 102 -8.71 -14.57 -5.83
N GLY A 103 -9.58 -14.27 -6.82
CA GLY A 103 -11.04 -14.36 -6.67
C GLY A 103 -11.76 -13.04 -6.37
N LYS A 104 -11.44 -11.96 -7.10
CA LYS A 104 -12.13 -10.66 -7.00
C LYS A 104 -13.66 -10.84 -7.09
N GLY A 105 -14.37 -10.32 -6.07
CA GLY A 105 -15.84 -10.26 -6.00
C GLY A 105 -16.50 -11.27 -5.04
N GLY A 106 -15.73 -12.17 -4.43
CA GLY A 106 -16.27 -13.19 -3.52
C GLY A 106 -16.49 -12.72 -2.08
N ALA A 107 -17.47 -13.34 -1.41
CA ALA A 107 -17.70 -13.17 0.02
C ALA A 107 -16.44 -13.49 0.84
N LEU A 108 -16.28 -12.83 1.99
CA LEU A 108 -15.22 -13.13 2.96
C LEU A 108 -15.17 -14.65 3.23
N PRO A 109 -13.97 -15.27 3.31
CA PRO A 109 -13.81 -16.70 3.64
C PRO A 109 -14.09 -16.94 5.12
N LEU A 110 -15.37 -16.77 5.47
CA LEU A 110 -15.87 -16.84 6.83
C LEU A 110 -15.93 -18.30 7.30
N HIS A 111 -16.16 -19.28 6.42
CA HIS A 111 -16.29 -20.70 6.79
C HIS A 111 -17.28 -20.91 7.95
N GLY A 112 -18.43 -20.23 7.90
CA GLY A 112 -19.43 -20.22 8.97
C GLY A 112 -19.02 -19.47 10.25
N LYS A 113 -17.90 -18.74 10.25
CA LYS A 113 -17.39 -17.95 11.39
C LYS A 113 -17.80 -16.48 11.27
N SER A 114 -17.82 -15.77 12.39
CA SER A 114 -18.12 -14.33 12.40
C SER A 114 -17.00 -13.48 11.80
N VAL A 115 -17.34 -12.27 11.36
CA VAL A 115 -16.39 -11.25 10.87
C VAL A 115 -15.30 -10.95 11.91
N ARG A 116 -15.66 -10.85 13.19
CA ARG A 116 -14.69 -10.69 14.29
C ARG A 116 -13.68 -11.84 14.38
N SER A 117 -14.13 -13.06 14.11
CA SER A 117 -13.25 -14.24 14.09
C SER A 117 -12.29 -14.20 12.90
N TYR A 118 -12.72 -13.73 11.74
CA TYR A 118 -11.87 -13.51 10.58
C TYR A 118 -10.72 -12.53 10.89
N TYR A 119 -11.01 -11.34 11.42
CA TYR A 119 -9.97 -10.35 11.74
C TYR A 119 -8.99 -10.84 12.81
N ARG A 120 -9.46 -11.57 13.82
CA ARG A 120 -8.57 -12.20 14.82
C ARG A 120 -7.64 -13.24 14.21
N ARG A 121 -8.12 -14.04 13.26
CA ARG A 121 -7.28 -15.01 12.52
C ARG A 121 -6.27 -14.28 11.65
N GLN A 122 -6.66 -13.19 10.99
CA GLN A 122 -5.74 -12.34 10.21
C GLN A 122 -4.61 -11.75 11.06
N ILE A 123 -4.89 -11.29 12.28
CA ILE A 123 -3.86 -10.78 13.20
C ILE A 123 -2.88 -11.89 13.61
N ARG A 124 -3.38 -13.10 13.90
CA ARG A 124 -2.52 -14.24 14.25
C ARG A 124 -1.66 -14.67 13.07
N LEU A 125 -2.26 -14.76 11.88
CA LEU A 125 -1.58 -15.07 10.65
C LEU A 125 -0.48 -14.05 10.35
N ALA A 126 -0.74 -12.76 10.55
CA ALA A 126 0.25 -11.70 10.40
C ALA A 126 1.49 -11.91 11.28
N LYS A 127 1.30 -12.26 12.56
CA LYS A 127 2.42 -12.53 13.48
C LYS A 127 3.27 -13.71 13.02
N GLU A 128 2.59 -14.80 12.66
CA GLU A 128 3.26 -16.02 12.21
C GLU A 128 4.06 -15.77 10.93
N ILE A 129 3.48 -15.05 9.97
CA ILE A 129 4.16 -14.65 8.74
C ILE A 129 5.42 -13.83 9.02
N LYS A 130 5.37 -12.87 9.96
CA LYS A 130 6.56 -12.11 10.35
C LYS A 130 7.66 -13.02 10.85
N GLU A 131 7.32 -13.93 11.77
CA GLU A 131 8.26 -14.86 12.37
C GLU A 131 8.90 -15.74 11.30
N LEU A 132 8.10 -16.25 10.36
CA LEU A 132 8.59 -17.05 9.24
C LEU A 132 9.49 -16.25 8.28
N LEU A 133 9.06 -15.06 7.83
CA LEU A 133 9.88 -14.20 6.97
C LEU A 133 11.21 -13.84 7.62
N SER A 134 11.18 -13.48 8.90
CA SER A 134 12.38 -13.18 9.67
C SER A 134 13.29 -14.41 9.80
N GLY A 135 12.70 -15.60 10.03
CA GLY A 135 13.41 -16.88 10.07
C GLY A 135 14.09 -17.24 8.74
N PHE A 136 13.52 -16.81 7.61
CA PHE A 136 14.12 -16.96 6.29
C PHE A 136 15.11 -15.84 5.92
N GLY A 137 15.34 -14.86 6.81
CA GLY A 137 16.27 -13.76 6.59
C GLY A 137 15.69 -12.56 5.85
N VAL A 138 14.38 -12.52 5.63
CA VAL A 138 13.67 -11.36 5.05
C VAL A 138 13.31 -10.39 6.18
N THR A 139 14.29 -9.59 6.58
CA THR A 139 14.11 -8.49 7.55
C THR A 139 13.77 -7.19 6.84
N GLU A 140 13.26 -6.21 7.60
CA GLU A 140 13.01 -4.85 7.11
C GLU A 140 14.27 -4.24 6.48
N ASP A 141 15.39 -4.24 7.21
CA ASP A 141 16.68 -3.73 6.75
C ASP A 141 17.15 -4.40 5.44
N TRP A 142 16.97 -5.72 5.34
CA TRP A 142 17.31 -6.45 4.12
C TRP A 142 16.41 -6.02 2.96
N PHE A 143 15.11 -5.89 3.19
CA PHE A 143 14.14 -5.48 2.18
C PHE A 143 14.44 -4.06 1.66
N GLU A 144 14.68 -3.11 2.56
CA GLU A 144 14.99 -1.73 2.20
C GLU A 144 16.27 -1.63 1.38
N LYS A 145 17.33 -2.31 1.82
CA LYS A 145 18.63 -2.26 1.15
C LYS A 145 18.60 -2.91 -0.23
N ASN A 146 17.91 -4.05 -0.38
CA ASN A 146 18.06 -4.91 -1.54
C ASN A 146 16.92 -4.79 -2.56
N LEU A 147 15.71 -4.39 -2.12
CA LEU A 147 14.51 -4.40 -2.96
C LEU A 147 13.90 -3.02 -3.21
N LEU A 148 14.05 -2.04 -2.30
CA LEU A 148 13.56 -0.66 -2.56
C LEU A 148 14.37 0.09 -3.62
N THR A 149 15.52 -0.44 -4.01
CA THR A 149 16.27 0.02 -5.18
C THR A 149 15.49 -0.21 -6.48
N VAL A 150 14.63 -1.24 -6.52
CA VAL A 150 13.78 -1.56 -7.67
C VAL A 150 12.59 -0.58 -7.71
N PRO A 151 12.44 0.22 -8.78
CA PRO A 151 11.38 1.24 -8.86
C PRO A 151 9.97 0.67 -8.64
N PHE A 152 9.68 -0.49 -9.23
CA PHE A 152 8.38 -1.13 -9.11
C PHE A 152 8.03 -1.49 -7.65
N ILE A 153 8.98 -2.09 -6.92
CA ILE A 153 8.75 -2.48 -5.52
C ILE A 153 8.55 -1.23 -4.66
N ARG A 154 9.33 -0.17 -4.92
CA ARG A 154 9.17 1.12 -4.25
C ARG A 154 7.78 1.71 -4.48
N GLU A 155 7.24 1.62 -5.69
CA GLU A 155 5.89 2.08 -5.99
C GLU A 155 4.82 1.26 -5.25
N GLU A 156 4.96 -0.06 -5.21
CA GLU A 156 4.02 -0.90 -4.45
C GLU A 156 4.10 -0.61 -2.95
N GLN A 157 5.29 -0.41 -2.39
CA GLN A 157 5.44 -0.01 -0.99
C GLN A 157 4.79 1.34 -0.70
N LYS A 158 4.96 2.34 -1.57
CA LYS A 158 4.27 3.63 -1.45
C LYS A 158 2.74 3.47 -1.47
N LYS A 159 2.21 2.60 -2.33
CA LYS A 159 0.76 2.32 -2.35
C LYS A 159 0.30 1.70 -1.03
N VAL A 160 1.07 0.80 -0.46
CA VAL A 160 0.79 0.20 0.86
C VAL A 160 0.81 1.28 1.95
N GLU A 161 1.83 2.13 1.98
CA GLU A 161 1.93 3.23 2.96
C GLU A 161 0.76 4.20 2.86
N LEU A 162 0.38 4.60 1.64
CA LEU A 162 -0.77 5.49 1.42
C LEU A 162 -2.08 4.87 1.89
N ARG A 163 -2.30 3.58 1.62
CA ARG A 163 -3.50 2.86 2.08
C ARG A 163 -3.62 2.88 3.60
N GLU A 164 -2.52 2.61 4.30
CA GLU A 164 -2.52 2.58 5.77
C GLU A 164 -2.70 3.97 6.36
N ARG A 165 -2.17 5.02 5.72
CA ARG A 165 -2.44 6.41 6.12
C ARG A 165 -3.90 6.79 5.95
N LEU A 166 -4.53 6.41 4.82
CA LEU A 166 -5.94 6.69 4.57
C LEU A 166 -6.83 6.00 5.61
N ILE A 167 -6.55 4.73 5.94
CA ILE A 167 -7.25 3.99 6.99
C ILE A 167 -7.11 4.71 8.34
N GLY A 168 -5.91 5.18 8.69
CA GLY A 168 -5.70 5.95 9.92
C GLY A 168 -6.52 7.25 9.97
N ILE A 169 -6.61 7.98 8.85
CA ILE A 169 -7.41 9.22 8.76
C ILE A 169 -8.91 8.93 8.90
N GLU A 170 -9.42 7.86 8.28
CA GLU A 170 -10.83 7.46 8.39
C GLU A 170 -11.19 7.09 9.83
N GLU A 171 -10.33 6.34 10.51
CA GLU A 171 -10.52 5.99 11.92
C GLU A 171 -10.45 7.23 12.84
N GLU A 172 -9.56 8.19 12.56
CA GLU A 172 -9.51 9.46 13.30
C GLU A 172 -10.80 10.27 13.12
N LYS A 173 -11.32 10.34 11.89
CA LYS A 173 -12.61 10.98 11.60
C LYS A 173 -13.76 10.29 12.33
N GLU A 174 -13.82 8.97 12.33
CA GLU A 174 -14.83 8.20 13.05
C GLU A 174 -14.74 8.42 14.57
N ASN A 175 -13.54 8.44 15.13
CA ASN A 175 -13.33 8.71 16.56
C ASN A 175 -13.72 10.15 16.95
N LEU A 176 -13.52 11.12 16.06
CA LEU A 176 -13.98 12.51 16.25
C LEU A 176 -15.51 12.61 16.14
N ALA A 177 -16.11 11.95 15.16
CA ALA A 177 -17.57 11.88 14.99
C ALA A 177 -18.25 11.21 16.21
N ALA A 178 -17.70 10.11 16.70
CA ALA A 178 -18.17 9.42 17.91
C ALA A 178 -18.05 10.29 19.18
N LYS A 179 -17.02 11.13 19.28
CA LYS A 179 -16.86 12.10 20.39
C LYS A 179 -17.84 13.27 20.30
N ASN A 180 -18.24 13.66 19.10
CA ASN A 180 -19.16 14.78 18.85
C ASN A 180 -20.63 14.36 18.90
N GLY A 181 -20.95 13.09 19.11
CA GLY A 181 -22.33 12.58 19.14
C GLY A 181 -23.00 12.49 17.77
N GLU A 182 -22.28 12.83 16.70
CA GLU A 182 -22.70 12.66 15.30
C GLU A 182 -22.25 11.28 14.81
N SER A 183 -22.89 10.20 15.27
CA SER A 183 -22.64 8.88 14.67
C SER A 183 -23.55 8.67 13.45
N ASP A 184 -23.34 9.47 12.40
CA ASP A 184 -23.89 9.10 11.10
C ASP A 184 -23.09 7.89 10.59
N TYR A 185 -23.76 6.74 10.63
CA TYR A 185 -23.26 5.42 10.31
C TYR A 185 -22.59 5.38 8.92
N TYR A 186 -21.26 5.53 8.86
CA TYR A 186 -20.47 5.02 7.75
C TYR A 186 -20.01 3.60 8.11
N ASN A 187 -20.70 2.63 7.51
CA ASN A 187 -20.36 1.23 7.64
C ASN A 187 -18.93 1.00 7.09
N LEU A 188 -17.98 0.72 7.99
CA LEU A 188 -16.63 0.20 7.69
C LEU A 188 -16.65 -1.06 6.82
N ASP A 189 -17.82 -1.69 6.66
CA ASP A 189 -18.05 -2.82 5.77
C ASP A 189 -17.76 -2.51 4.28
N ASN A 190 -17.80 -1.24 3.84
CA ASN A 190 -17.49 -0.86 2.46
C ASN A 190 -16.00 -0.60 2.17
N VAL A 191 -15.14 -0.45 3.19
CA VAL A 191 -13.69 -0.24 2.95
C VAL A 191 -12.98 -1.56 2.64
N TYR A 192 -13.56 -2.68 3.06
CA TYR A 192 -13.02 -4.02 2.82
C TYR A 192 -13.80 -4.84 1.78
N ALA A 193 -15.02 -4.44 1.41
CA ALA A 193 -15.84 -5.12 0.43
C ALA A 193 -15.79 -4.42 -0.94
N GLY A 194 -14.71 -4.68 -1.69
CA GLY A 194 -14.79 -4.87 -3.13
C GLY A 194 -15.30 -3.73 -4.01
N ASP A 195 -14.82 -2.49 -3.85
CA ASP A 195 -14.63 -1.55 -4.97
C ASP A 195 -13.76 -0.38 -4.50
N ASP A 196 -12.44 -0.57 -4.39
CA ASP A 196 -11.52 0.54 -4.18
C ASP A 196 -11.60 1.43 -5.43
N GLY A 197 -12.43 2.48 -5.40
CA GLY A 197 -12.65 3.50 -6.46
C GLY A 197 -11.40 4.30 -6.88
N VAL A 198 -10.21 3.73 -6.68
CA VAL A 198 -8.97 4.14 -7.30
C VAL A 198 -8.93 3.49 -8.68
N PRO A 199 -8.90 4.25 -9.78
CA PRO A 199 -8.83 3.67 -11.12
C PRO A 199 -7.65 2.72 -11.21
N PHE A 200 -7.99 1.47 -11.47
CA PHE A 200 -7.06 0.40 -11.77
C PHE A 200 -6.31 0.76 -13.05
N PHE A 201 -4.98 0.94 -12.98
CA PHE A 201 -4.14 0.86 -14.17
C PHE A 201 -4.05 -0.63 -14.56
N THR A 202 -5.08 -1.14 -15.25
CA THR A 202 -5.03 -2.35 -16.10
C THR A 202 -4.02 -2.03 -17.20
N GLY A 203 -2.74 -2.25 -16.92
CA GLY A 203 -1.66 -2.09 -17.89
C GLY A 203 -1.03 -3.40 -18.33
N PHE A 204 -1.51 -4.56 -17.86
CA PHE A 204 -1.01 -5.86 -18.29
C PHE A 204 -2.15 -6.89 -18.28
N SER A 205 -2.98 -6.84 -19.32
CA SER A 205 -3.67 -8.02 -19.83
C SER A 205 -2.81 -8.63 -20.93
N SER A 206 -2.68 -9.95 -20.94
CA SER A 206 -1.78 -10.73 -21.78
C SER A 206 -2.22 -10.86 -23.25
N GLU A 207 -3.12 -10.00 -23.74
CA GLU A 207 -3.68 -10.12 -25.09
C GLU A 207 -3.47 -8.90 -26.01
N ASP A 208 -2.89 -7.79 -25.51
CA ASP A 208 -2.66 -6.59 -26.31
C ASP A 208 -1.17 -6.35 -26.62
N GLU A 209 -0.54 -7.25 -27.37
CA GLU A 209 0.81 -7.07 -27.94
C GLU A 209 0.82 -6.24 -29.25
N LYS A 210 -0.10 -5.27 -29.42
CA LYS A 210 -0.08 -4.42 -30.62
C LYS A 210 -0.23 -2.94 -30.29
N SER A 211 0.84 -2.21 -30.63
CA SER A 211 1.02 -0.75 -30.63
C SER A 211 1.35 -0.11 -29.27
N PHE A 212 2.65 0.06 -29.04
CA PHE A 212 3.18 1.12 -28.18
C PHE A 212 2.88 2.47 -28.84
N GLY A 213 1.81 3.13 -28.40
CA GLY A 213 1.67 4.59 -28.50
C GLY A 213 2.11 5.19 -27.17
N THR A 214 3.10 6.09 -27.21
CA THR A 214 3.42 6.93 -26.05
C THR A 214 2.19 7.74 -25.67
N ASP A 215 1.75 7.66 -24.40
CA ASP A 215 0.73 8.54 -23.82
C ASP A 215 1.28 9.98 -23.77
N SER A 216 1.22 10.65 -24.92
CA SER A 216 1.53 12.06 -25.13
C SER A 216 0.25 12.81 -25.51
N ASP A 217 -0.85 12.51 -24.80
CA ASP A 217 -2.11 13.24 -24.95
C ASP A 217 -2.23 14.29 -23.82
N PRO A 218 -1.83 15.55 -24.07
CA PRO A 218 -1.81 16.60 -23.06
C PRO A 218 -3.19 16.90 -22.47
N GLU A 219 -4.28 16.65 -23.20
CA GLU A 219 -5.64 16.88 -22.71
C GLU A 219 -6.01 15.96 -21.54
N ARG A 220 -5.48 14.73 -21.51
CA ARG A 220 -5.71 13.79 -20.40
C ARG A 220 -4.94 14.20 -19.14
N LEU A 221 -3.75 14.77 -19.30
CA LEU A 221 -2.96 15.28 -18.18
C LEU A 221 -3.62 16.53 -17.58
N GLU A 222 -4.13 17.41 -18.45
CA GLU A 222 -4.82 18.64 -18.04
C GLU A 222 -6.14 18.35 -17.31
N LYS A 223 -6.93 17.38 -17.80
CA LYS A 223 -8.14 16.90 -17.11
C LYS A 223 -7.84 16.30 -15.74
N ARG A 224 -6.71 15.60 -15.57
CA ARG A 224 -6.28 15.05 -14.26
C ARG A 224 -5.86 16.15 -13.29
N ASN A 225 -5.13 17.16 -13.77
CA ASN A 225 -4.72 18.29 -12.94
C ASN A 225 -5.93 19.15 -12.53
N LEU A 226 -6.89 19.35 -13.42
CA LEU A 226 -8.16 20.04 -13.14
C LEU A 226 -8.99 19.31 -12.09
N PHE A 227 -9.06 17.98 -12.16
CA PHE A 227 -9.79 17.18 -11.17
C PHE A 227 -9.15 17.26 -9.78
N ALA A 228 -7.82 17.14 -9.70
CA ALA A 228 -7.08 17.28 -8.44
C ALA A 228 -7.22 18.70 -7.84
N ALA A 229 -7.20 19.75 -8.67
CA ALA A 229 -7.41 21.12 -8.22
C ALA A 229 -8.83 21.36 -7.69
N ALA A 230 -9.85 20.80 -8.36
CA ALA A 230 -11.24 20.91 -7.92
C ALA A 230 -11.49 20.16 -6.59
N GLU A 231 -10.80 19.05 -6.37
CA GLU A 231 -10.88 18.29 -5.11
C GLU A 231 -10.21 19.03 -3.95
N MET A 232 -9.06 19.68 -4.21
CA MET A 232 -8.39 20.53 -3.22
C MET A 232 -9.23 21.75 -2.82
N LEU A 233 -9.92 22.40 -3.78
CA LEU A 233 -10.83 23.51 -3.51
C LEU A 233 -12.00 23.11 -2.60
N LYS A 234 -12.60 21.94 -2.83
CA LYS A 234 -13.67 21.41 -1.96
C LYS A 234 -13.20 21.16 -0.54
N ILE A 235 -11.95 20.74 -0.37
CA ILE A 235 -11.34 20.52 0.95
C ILE A 235 -11.10 21.86 1.66
N GLU A 236 -10.66 22.90 0.95
CA GLU A 236 -10.48 24.24 1.52
C GLU A 236 -11.82 24.89 1.92
N GLU A 237 -12.84 24.83 1.07
CA GLU A 237 -14.19 25.33 1.40
C GLU A 237 -14.79 24.62 2.62
N ALA A 238 -14.56 23.32 2.77
CA ALA A 238 -14.99 22.57 3.95
C ALA A 238 -14.25 23.00 5.22
N LYS A 239 -12.96 23.34 5.12
CA LYS A 239 -12.16 23.86 6.25
C LYS A 239 -12.61 25.26 6.66
N GLU A 240 -12.92 26.14 5.71
CA GLU A 240 -13.41 27.48 6.03
C GLU A 240 -14.79 27.45 6.68
N LYS A 241 -15.71 26.59 6.20
CA LYS A 241 -17.02 26.38 6.84
C LYS A 241 -16.89 25.84 8.26
N ALA A 242 -15.96 24.92 8.49
CA ALA A 242 -15.68 24.39 9.84
C ALA A 242 -15.06 25.45 10.78
N LYS A 243 -14.27 26.39 10.24
CA LYS A 243 -13.72 27.50 11.03
C LYS A 243 -14.79 28.54 11.37
N ALA A 244 -15.65 28.87 10.41
CA ALA A 244 -16.77 29.80 10.62
C ALA A 244 -17.78 29.28 11.65
N SER A 245 -18.09 27.98 11.65
CA SER A 245 -18.97 27.38 12.67
C SER A 245 -18.33 27.36 14.06
N ALA A 246 -17.01 27.21 14.16
CA ALA A 246 -16.29 27.28 15.43
C ALA A 246 -16.27 28.70 16.03
N GLU A 247 -16.14 29.75 15.20
CA GLU A 247 -16.15 31.15 15.66
C GLU A 247 -17.55 31.60 16.15
N ILE A 248 -18.62 31.13 15.51
CA ILE A 248 -20.00 31.41 15.94
C ILE A 248 -20.29 30.77 17.31
N ASN A 249 -19.86 29.53 17.52
CA ASN A 249 -20.06 28.82 18.79
C ASN A 249 -19.18 29.35 19.93
N GLY A 250 -18.00 29.90 19.62
CA GLY A 250 -17.15 30.58 20.62
C GLY A 250 -17.78 31.87 21.15
N SER A 251 -18.46 32.65 20.30
CA SER A 251 -19.09 33.91 20.71
C SER A 251 -20.34 33.75 21.58
N PHE A 252 -20.97 32.56 21.58
CA PHE A 252 -22.18 32.28 22.37
C PHE A 252 -21.87 31.78 23.79
N ALA A 253 -20.66 31.23 24.01
CA ALA A 253 -20.22 30.77 25.33
C ALA A 253 -19.85 31.95 26.25
N ASP A 254 -19.27 33.02 25.71
CA ASP A 254 -18.82 34.18 26.50
C ASP A 254 -19.97 35.09 26.98
N ASN A 255 -21.20 34.92 26.46
CA ASN A 255 -22.37 35.72 26.86
C ASN A 255 -23.32 35.01 27.85
N CYS A 256 -23.06 33.75 28.23
CA CYS A 256 -23.92 33.03 29.17
C CYS A 256 -23.47 33.14 30.64
N ASP A 257 -22.25 33.60 30.91
CA ASP A 257 -21.71 33.69 32.28
C ASP A 257 -22.10 34.97 33.05
N GLU A 258 -22.74 35.96 32.41
CA GLU A 258 -23.18 37.20 33.08
C GLU A 258 -24.63 37.18 33.62
N LEU A 259 -25.43 36.14 33.38
CA LEU A 259 -26.85 36.10 33.77
C LEU A 259 -27.19 35.24 34.99
N THR A 260 -26.20 34.72 35.72
CA THR A 260 -26.44 33.93 36.96
C THR A 260 -26.11 34.67 38.27
N ASN A 261 -25.78 35.97 38.22
CA ASN A 261 -25.43 36.79 39.39
C ASN A 261 -26.36 38.00 39.63
N LEU A 262 -27.65 37.92 39.26
CA LEU A 262 -28.66 38.90 39.65
C LEU A 262 -29.86 38.25 40.34
#